data_AF-A0A1B7VPW9-F1
#
_entry.id   AF-A0A1B7VPW9-F1
#
_cell.length_a   1.000
_cell.length_b   1.000
_cell.length_c   1.000
_cell.angle_alpha   90.00
_cell.angle_beta   90.00
_cell.angle_gamma   90.00
#
_symmetry.space_group_name_H-M   'P 1'
#
loop_
_entity.id
_entity.type
_entity.pdbx_description
1 polymer ?
#
loop_
_entity_poly.entity_id
_entity_poly.type
_entity_poly.pdbx_seq_one_letter_code
_entity_poly.pdbx_strand_id
1 'polypeptide(L)' 'MLDKGKLDHLNHELKSINSRVLPSVKNPDDWINDGVDCQILKPSKNWQKGKLRMKVSLEFCPDEPKSPLDEFRGR' A
#
# COMPACT_ATOMS: atom_id res chain seq x y z
N MET A 1 -19.54 14.42 6.85
CA MET A 1 -19.43 12.95 6.94
C MET A 1 -19.86 12.38 5.60
N LEU A 2 -19.11 11.43 5.03
CA LEU A 2 -19.50 10.77 3.77
C LEU A 2 -20.76 9.93 4.01
N ASP A 3 -21.78 10.09 3.17
CA ASP A 3 -23.00 9.28 3.26
C ASP A 3 -22.77 7.87 2.70
N LYS A 4 -23.58 6.93 3.18
CA LYS A 4 -23.42 5.50 2.92
C LYS A 4 -23.52 5.16 1.42
N GLY A 5 -24.36 5.86 0.67
CA GLY A 5 -24.52 5.66 -0.77
C GLY A 5 -23.28 6.08 -1.56
N LYS A 6 -22.60 7.15 -1.16
CA LYS A 6 -21.31 7.55 -1.76
C LYS A 6 -20.22 6.53 -1.50
N LEU A 7 -20.24 5.90 -0.33
CA LEU A 7 -19.26 4.87 0.04
C LEU A 7 -19.46 3.58 -0.75
N ASP A 8 -20.71 3.16 -0.93
CA ASP A 8 -21.06 1.97 -1.70
C ASP A 8 -20.76 2.16 -3.19
N HIS A 9 -21.03 3.35 -3.73
CA HIS A 9 -20.66 3.71 -5.09
C HIS A 9 -19.14 3.69 -5.29
N LEU A 10 -18.38 4.32 -4.38
CA LEU A 10 -16.91 4.30 -4.42
C LEU A 10 -16.36 2.87 -4.35
N ASN A 11 -16.88 2.03 -3.45
CA ASN A 11 -16.47 0.63 -3.36
C ASN A 11 -16.81 -0.18 -4.61
N HIS A 12 -17.93 0.11 -5.26
CA HIS A 12 -18.33 -0.54 -6.51
C HIS A 12 -17.37 -0.16 -7.64
N GLU A 13 -17.07 1.13 -7.78
CA GLU A 13 -16.08 1.64 -8.74
C GLU A 13 -14.73 0.96 -8.49
N LEU A 14 -14.21 0.99 -7.25
CA LEU A 14 -12.90 0.40 -6.91
C LEU A 14 -12.80 -1.11 -7.17
N LYS A 15 -13.90 -1.85 -6.98
CA LYS A 15 -13.98 -3.27 -7.33
C LYS A 15 -13.99 -3.48 -8.86
N SER A 16 -14.67 -2.63 -9.62
CA SER A 16 -14.79 -2.77 -11.08
C SER A 16 -13.46 -2.51 -11.79
N ILE A 17 -12.65 -1.58 -11.29
CA ILE A 17 -11.35 -1.25 -11.88
C ILE A 17 -10.29 -2.34 -11.66
N ASN A 18 -10.55 -3.34 -10.81
CA ASN A 18 -9.57 -4.35 -10.35
C ASN A 18 -8.18 -3.74 -10.05
N SER A 19 -8.20 -2.49 -9.59
CA SER A 19 -7.04 -1.62 -9.68
C SER A 19 -6.27 -1.73 -8.40
N ARG A 20 -5.04 -2.24 -8.53
CA ARG A 20 -4.01 -2.14 -7.48
C ARG A 20 -3.52 -0.70 -7.29
N VAL A 21 -4.11 0.27 -8.01
CA VAL A 21 -3.72 1.68 -8.00
C VAL A 21 -4.65 2.45 -7.06
N LEU A 22 -4.05 3.19 -6.14
CA LEU A 22 -4.80 3.99 -5.18
C LEU A 22 -5.58 5.11 -5.90
N PRO A 23 -6.89 5.24 -5.63
CA PRO A 23 -7.77 6.20 -6.29
C PRO A 23 -7.50 7.60 -5.73
N SER A 24 -6.55 8.34 -6.31
CA SER A 24 -6.37 9.76 -5.93
C SER A 24 -5.45 10.58 -6.84
N VAL A 25 -4.75 9.98 -7.80
CA VAL A 25 -3.68 10.68 -8.54
C VAL A 25 -3.84 10.59 -10.04
N LYS A 26 -3.48 11.69 -10.70
CA LYS A 26 -3.38 11.78 -12.16
C LYS A 26 -2.22 10.92 -12.68
N ASN A 27 -1.15 10.77 -11.88
CA ASN A 27 0.01 9.97 -12.22
C ASN A 27 0.36 9.01 -11.05
N PRO A 28 0.39 7.68 -11.26
CA PRO A 28 0.70 6.72 -10.19
C PRO A 28 2.06 6.95 -9.51
N ASP A 29 3.04 7.47 -10.24
CA ASP A 29 4.40 7.72 -9.74
C ASP A 29 4.46 8.79 -8.64
N ASP A 30 3.44 9.67 -8.56
CA ASP A 30 3.35 10.71 -7.55
C ASP A 30 3.35 10.13 -6.13
N TRP A 31 2.79 8.93 -5.93
CA TRP A 31 2.81 8.27 -4.62
C TRP A 31 4.23 7.96 -4.13
N ILE A 32 5.17 7.71 -5.04
CA ILE A 32 6.53 7.25 -4.72
C ILE A 32 7.53 8.42 -4.76
N ASN A 33 7.38 9.33 -5.71
CA ASN A 33 8.33 10.41 -5.95
C ASN A 33 7.99 11.67 -5.14
N ASP A 34 6.84 12.28 -5.44
CA ASP A 34 6.51 13.64 -4.98
C ASP A 34 5.57 13.69 -3.77
N GLY A 35 4.87 12.60 -3.51
CA GLY A 35 3.79 12.48 -2.53
C GLY A 35 2.48 13.12 -2.99
N VAL A 36 1.37 12.59 -2.48
CA VAL A 36 0.01 13.03 -2.80
C VAL A 36 -0.52 13.91 -1.69
N ASP A 37 -1.08 15.07 -2.04
CA ASP A 37 -1.69 15.98 -1.08
C ASP A 37 -2.84 15.28 -0.33
N CYS A 38 -2.80 15.34 1.00
CA CYS A 38 -3.79 14.73 1.86
C CYS A 38 -3.99 15.52 3.15
N GLN A 39 -4.96 15.08 3.95
CA GLN A 39 -5.09 15.50 5.34
C GLN A 39 -4.89 14.29 6.24
N ILE A 40 -4.06 14.43 7.27
CA ILE A 40 -3.78 13.38 8.26
C ILE A 40 -4.40 13.80 9.59
N LEU A 41 -5.17 12.89 10.18
CA LEU A 41 -5.66 13.02 11.55
C LEU A 41 -4.73 12.23 12.47
N LYS A 42 -4.09 12.92 13.42
CA LYS A 42 -3.36 12.28 14.52
C LYS A 42 -4.25 12.32 15.76
N PRO A 43 -4.22 11.29 16.62
CA PRO A 43 -4.92 11.34 17.90
C PRO A 43 -4.58 12.63 18.66
N SER A 44 -5.59 13.24 19.26
CA SER A 44 -5.47 14.50 20.02
C SER A 44 -5.04 15.73 19.19
N LYS A 45 -5.08 15.67 17.86
CA LYS A 45 -4.82 16.82 16.97
C LYS A 45 -5.93 17.00 15.95
N ASN A 46 -6.07 18.21 15.42
CA ASN A 46 -6.94 18.48 14.28
C ASN A 46 -6.35 17.90 12.98
N TRP A 47 -7.17 17.83 11.93
CA TRP A 47 -6.74 17.49 10.58
C TRP A 47 -5.60 18.41 10.12
N GLN A 48 -4.48 17.80 9.71
CA GLN A 48 -3.30 18.52 9.23
C GLN A 48 -3.13 18.25 7.74
N LYS A 49 -3.01 19.32 6.96
CA LYS A 49 -2.63 19.21 5.55
C LYS A 49 -1.18 18.73 5.45
N GLY A 50 -0.91 17.87 4.49
CA GLY A 50 0.43 17.36 4.21
C GLY A 50 0.45 16.52 2.95
N LYS A 51 1.52 15.74 2.77
CA LYS A 51 1.67 14.80 1.66
C LYS A 51 1.87 13.38 2.18
N LEU A 52 1.16 12.43 1.59
CA LEU A 52 1.39 11.01 1.80
C LEU A 52 2.32 10.48 0.71
N ARG A 53 3.46 9.92 1.10
CA ARG A 53 4.45 9.31 0.21
C ARG A 53 4.71 7.87 0.63
N MET A 54 4.64 6.96 -0.34
CA MET A 54 4.91 5.54 -0.15
C MET A 54 6.37 5.24 -0.47
N LYS A 55 7.03 4.51 0.42
CA LYS A 55 8.37 3.95 0.19
C LYS A 55 8.30 2.45 0.38
N VAL A 56 8.62 1.71 -0.68
CA VAL A 56 8.73 0.24 -0.63
C VAL A 56 10.20 -0.10 -0.67
N SER A 57 10.67 -0.89 0.29
CA SER A 57 12.01 -1.45 0.28
C SER A 57 11.90 -2.94 0.00
N LEU A 58 12.68 -3.43 -0.95
CA LEU A 58 12.75 -4.84 -1.27
C LEU A 58 14.08 -5.38 -0.75
N GLU A 59 14.03 -6.52 -0.07
CA GLU A 59 15.21 -7.26 0.36
C GLU A 59 15.27 -8.57 -0.42
N PHE A 60 16.48 -8.94 -0.86
CA PHE A 60 16.72 -10.24 -1.47
C PHE A 60 17.05 -11.24 -0.36
N CYS A 61 16.19 -12.24 -0.20
CA CYS A 61 16.41 -13.37 0.70
C CYS A 61 16.72 -14.61 -0.15
N PRO A 62 18.00 -14.98 -0.34
CA PRO A 62 18.34 -16.23 -1.02
C PRO A 62 17.90 -17.43 -0.18
N ASP A 63 17.58 -18.53 -0.84
CA ASP A 63 17.39 -19.81 -0.17
C ASP A 63 18.70 -20.23 0.53
N GLU A 64 18.59 -20.81 1.72
CA GLU A 64 19.75 -21.41 2.39
C GLU A 64 20.32 -22.53 1.49
N PRO A 65 21.65 -22.60 1.30
CA PRO A 65 22.25 -23.68 0.54
C PRO A 65 21.92 -25.01 1.22
N LYS A 66 21.34 -25.96 0.48
CA LYS A 66 21.10 -27.31 0.99
C LYS A 66 22.43 -27.91 1.47
N SER A 67 22.50 -28.25 2.75
CA SER A 67 23.69 -28.92 3.26
C SER A 67 23.73 -30.36 2.74
N PRO A 68 24.91 -30.90 2.39
CA PRO A 68 25.05 -32.33 2.13
C PRO A 68 24.53 -33.22 3.28
N LEU A 69 24.46 -32.66 4.50
CA LEU A 69 23.94 -33.35 5.69
C LEU A 69 22.40 -33.39 5.75
N ASP A 70 21.69 -32.54 5.01
CA ASP A 70 20.22 -32.53 5.02
C ASP A 70 19.62 -33.78 4.34
N GLU A 71 20.39 -34.46 3.47
CA GLU A 71 20.02 -35.77 2.91
C GLU A 71 19.95 -36.87 3.98
N PHE A 72 20.64 -36.70 5.11
CA PHE A 72 20.73 -37.69 6.18
C PHE A 72 19.76 -37.44 7.34
N ARG A 73 19.11 -36.27 7.39
CA ARG A 73 18.17 -35.88 8.46
C ARG A 73 16.77 -36.47 8.29
N GLY A 74 16.47 -37.05 7.13
CA GLY A 74 15.17 -37.64 6.79
C GLY A 74 15.13 -39.18 6.80
N ARG A 75 16.15 -39.86 7.34
CA ARG A 75 16.16 -41.31 7.55
C ARG A 75 16.11 -41.68 9.03
#